data_AF-A0A521ZE64-F1
#
_entry.id   AF-A0A521ZE64-F1
#
_cell.length_a   1.000
_cell.length_b   1.000
_cell.length_c   1.000
_cell.angle_alpha   90.00
_cell.angle_beta   90.00
_cell.angle_gamma   90.00
#
_symmetry.space_group_name_H-M   'P 1'
#
loop_
_entity.id
_entity.type
_entity.pdbx_description
1 polymer ?
#
loop_
_entity_poly.entity_id
_entity_poly.type
_entity_poly.pdbx_seq_one_letter_code
_entity_poly.pdbx_strand_id
1 'polypeptide(L)'
;QIPASGRAYLGMTGAVRQGGAPIHGVLGRSAMLGERVWQRDLRMRVVLGPLPHTKFRRFLPGGKGALALKELLTMLGGISLEYEINLQLQRDDVQGCALDSSRPDSAFRLGWDTFLQTRSANEDRVDVRYDIHAAA
;
A
#
# COMPACT_ATOMS: atom_id res chain seq x y z
N GLN A 1 21.76 -0.46 -10.04
CA GLN A 1 22.40 0.70 -9.38
C GLN A 1 21.76 1.97 -9.93
N ILE A 2 21.36 2.93 -9.10
CA ILE A 2 20.70 4.17 -9.55
C ILE A 2 21.77 5.13 -10.12
N PRO A 3 21.56 5.75 -11.30
CA PRO A 3 22.51 6.70 -11.91
C PRO A 3 22.82 7.89 -11.01
N ALA A 4 24.05 8.42 -11.09
CA ALA A 4 24.50 9.53 -10.25
C ALA A 4 23.66 10.81 -10.40
N SER A 5 23.09 11.05 -11.59
CA SER A 5 22.22 12.19 -11.91
C SER A 5 20.80 12.08 -11.33
N GLY A 6 20.41 10.91 -10.80
CA GLY A 6 19.13 10.70 -10.13
C GLY A 6 19.21 10.80 -8.60
N ARG A 7 20.38 11.13 -8.04
CA ARG A 7 20.58 11.30 -6.61
C ARG A 7 20.16 12.71 -6.21
N ALA A 8 18.92 12.89 -5.77
CA ALA A 8 18.54 14.10 -5.07
C ALA A 8 19.28 14.12 -3.72
N TYR A 9 20.31 14.98 -3.60
CA TYR A 9 21.00 15.25 -2.35
C TYR A 9 20.16 16.25 -1.53
N LEU A 10 19.00 15.80 -1.05
CA LEU A 10 18.20 16.51 -0.06
C LEU A 10 17.92 15.56 1.10
N GLY A 11 18.60 15.81 2.22
CA GLY A 11 18.41 15.16 3.52
C GLY A 11 18.83 13.69 3.58
N MET A 12 20.00 13.41 4.18
CA MET A 12 20.12 12.15 4.91
C MET A 12 19.20 12.24 6.14
N THR A 13 18.29 11.28 6.31
CA THR A 13 17.41 11.18 7.49
C THR A 13 18.14 10.72 8.75
N GLY A 14 19.46 10.49 8.67
CA GLY A 14 20.31 10.10 9.81
C GLY A 14 21.00 11.30 10.46
N ALA A 15 20.88 11.42 11.78
CA ALA A 15 21.67 12.38 12.56
C ALA A 15 23.17 12.05 12.43
N VAL A 16 23.96 12.95 11.85
CA VAL A 16 25.42 12.83 11.91
C VAL A 16 25.88 13.31 13.29
N ARG A 17 26.42 12.40 14.09
CA ARG A 17 27.00 12.73 15.39
C ARG A 17 28.44 13.19 15.19
N GLN A 18 28.73 14.44 15.56
CA GLN A 18 30.09 14.92 15.76
C GLN A 18 30.11 15.68 17.10
N GLY A 19 30.74 15.10 18.12
CA GLY A 19 30.91 15.77 19.42
C GLY A 19 29.67 15.84 20.33
N GLY A 20 28.75 14.87 20.26
CA GLY A 20 27.74 14.65 21.30
C GLY A 20 26.36 15.26 21.08
N ALA A 21 26.15 16.17 20.11
CA ALA A 21 24.83 16.72 19.79
C ALA A 21 24.47 16.52 18.30
N PRO A 22 23.20 16.19 17.96
CA PRO A 22 22.77 16.05 16.58
C PRO A 22 22.69 17.41 15.86
N ILE A 23 23.33 17.52 14.68
CA ILE A 23 23.26 18.73 13.84
C ILE A 23 22.26 18.54 12.69
N HIS A 24 21.21 19.37 12.66
CA HIS A 24 20.21 19.43 11.59
C HIS A 24 20.38 20.72 10.77
N GLY A 25 19.87 20.77 9.53
CA GLY A 25 19.87 22.02 8.73
C GLY A 25 21.16 22.35 7.97
N VAL A 26 22.12 21.43 7.88
CA VAL A 26 23.37 21.67 7.14
C VAL A 26 23.21 21.33 5.65
N LEU A 27 23.44 22.31 4.78
CA LEU A 27 23.38 22.14 3.33
C LEU A 27 24.33 21.00 2.88
N GLY A 28 23.82 20.13 2.00
CA GLY A 28 24.56 18.94 1.53
C GLY A 28 24.66 17.78 2.54
N ARG A 29 24.06 17.90 3.74
CA ARG A 29 24.07 16.83 4.76
C ARG A 29 22.67 16.52 5.29
N SER A 30 22.04 17.48 5.97
CA SER A 30 20.80 17.28 6.75
C SER A 30 19.76 18.40 6.58
N ALA A 31 20.00 19.39 5.71
CA ALA A 31 19.02 20.41 5.37
C ALA A 31 17.85 19.82 4.56
N MET A 32 16.63 20.17 4.94
CA MET A 32 15.38 19.91 4.21
C MET A 32 14.81 21.24 3.70
N LEU A 33 14.17 21.23 2.54
CA LEU A 33 13.55 22.42 1.95
C LEU A 33 12.16 22.06 1.42
N GLY A 34 11.17 22.90 1.69
CA GLY A 34 9.77 22.73 1.26
C GLY A 34 8.86 22.13 2.33
N GLU A 35 7.57 21.98 1.99
CA GLU A 35 6.53 21.50 2.92
C GLU A 35 6.50 19.98 3.09
N ARG A 36 7.17 19.20 2.23
CA ARG A 36 7.09 17.74 2.18
C ARG A 36 8.46 17.13 1.86
N VAL A 37 8.80 16.03 2.53
CA VAL A 37 10.01 15.22 2.29
C VAL A 37 9.63 13.80 1.91
N TRP A 38 10.36 13.20 0.98
CA TRP A 38 10.18 11.80 0.59
C TRP A 38 10.98 10.89 1.52
N GLN A 39 10.28 10.04 2.29
CA GLN A 39 10.88 8.93 3.01
C GLN A 39 10.53 7.62 2.29
N ARG A 40 11.55 6.82 1.94
CA ARG A 40 11.40 5.57 1.17
C ARG A 40 11.71 4.32 2.00
N ASP A 41 12.20 4.50 3.21
CA ASP A 41 12.73 3.47 4.10
C ASP A 41 11.69 2.88 5.06
N LEU A 42 10.48 3.46 5.13
CA LEU A 42 9.47 3.10 6.13
C LEU A 42 8.20 2.46 5.54
N ARG A 43 8.16 2.18 4.24
CA ARG A 43 6.97 1.63 3.58
C ARG A 43 7.28 0.41 2.73
N MET A 44 6.52 -0.65 2.92
CA MET A 44 6.58 -1.88 2.14
C MET A 44 5.25 -2.14 1.43
N ARG A 45 5.30 -2.52 0.15
CA ARG A 45 4.12 -2.99 -0.59
C ARG A 45 4.04 -4.50 -0.55
N VAL A 46 2.91 -5.03 -0.10
CA VAL A 46 2.58 -6.46 -0.16
C VAL A 46 1.58 -6.67 -1.28
N VAL A 47 1.99 -7.38 -2.33
CA VAL A 47 1.13 -7.70 -3.47
C VAL A 47 0.53 -9.09 -3.26
N LEU A 48 -0.80 -9.18 -3.29
CA LEU A 48 -1.53 -10.43 -3.16
C LEU A 48 -2.30 -10.73 -4.44
N GLY A 49 -1.86 -11.73 -5.19
CA GLY A 49 -2.63 -12.30 -6.29
C GLY A 49 -1.81 -12.82 -7.47
N PRO A 50 -2.48 -13.10 -8.61
CA PRO A 50 -3.92 -12.89 -8.84
C PRO A 50 -4.82 -13.77 -7.95
N LEU A 51 -5.89 -13.19 -7.41
CA LEU A 51 -6.82 -13.84 -6.48
C LEU A 51 -8.18 -14.05 -7.12
N PRO A 52 -8.86 -15.19 -6.88
CA PRO A 52 -10.27 -15.33 -7.19
C PRO A 52 -11.12 -14.41 -6.28
N HIS A 53 -12.31 -14.05 -6.74
CA HIS A 53 -13.24 -13.10 -6.12
C HIS A 53 -13.49 -13.42 -4.64
N THR A 54 -13.66 -14.70 -4.32
CA THR A 54 -13.91 -15.16 -2.94
C THR A 54 -12.73 -14.88 -2.02
N LYS A 55 -11.49 -15.09 -2.47
CA LYS A 55 -10.28 -14.75 -1.71
C LYS A 55 -10.06 -13.26 -1.66
N PHE A 56 -10.24 -12.56 -2.79
CA PHE A 56 -10.14 -11.11 -2.88
C PHE A 56 -11.02 -10.43 -1.83
N ARG A 57 -12.30 -10.80 -1.74
CA ARG A 57 -13.24 -10.28 -0.73
C ARG A 57 -12.80 -10.53 0.71
N ARG A 58 -12.11 -11.64 0.99
CA ARG A 58 -11.59 -11.95 2.34
C ARG A 58 -10.45 -11.02 2.75
N PHE A 59 -9.70 -10.50 1.78
CA PHE A 59 -8.59 -9.56 2.02
C PHE A 59 -9.02 -8.09 1.89
N LEU A 60 -10.27 -7.79 1.55
CA LEU A 60 -10.78 -6.42 1.70
C LEU A 60 -10.80 -6.00 3.18
N PRO A 61 -10.73 -4.69 3.49
CA PRO A 61 -10.76 -4.21 4.87
C PRO A 61 -11.93 -4.77 5.68
N GLY A 62 -11.66 -5.15 6.93
CA GLY A 62 -12.62 -5.83 7.81
C GLY A 62 -12.81 -7.33 7.53
N GLY A 63 -12.26 -7.85 6.42
CA GLY A 63 -12.29 -9.27 6.10
C GLY A 63 -11.36 -10.10 6.98
N LYS A 64 -11.72 -11.38 7.19
CA LYS A 64 -10.91 -12.32 8.00
C LYS A 64 -9.47 -12.49 7.46
N GLY A 65 -9.29 -12.42 6.14
CA GLY A 65 -7.95 -12.50 5.52
C GLY A 65 -7.12 -11.24 5.79
N ALA A 66 -7.74 -10.06 5.73
CA ALA A 66 -7.07 -8.81 6.07
C ALA A 66 -6.64 -8.76 7.55
N LEU A 67 -7.49 -9.26 8.46
CA LEU A 67 -7.16 -9.34 9.89
C LEU A 67 -5.99 -10.28 10.16
N ALA A 68 -6.02 -11.51 9.62
CA ALA A 68 -4.93 -12.47 9.76
C ALA A 68 -3.62 -11.95 9.13
N LEU A 69 -3.70 -11.24 8.01
CA LEU A 69 -2.54 -10.61 7.38
C LEU A 69 -1.95 -9.52 8.28
N LYS A 70 -2.78 -8.69 8.91
CA LYS A 70 -2.33 -7.68 9.88
C LYS A 70 -1.57 -8.32 11.04
N GLU A 71 -2.10 -9.40 11.61
CA GLU A 71 -1.44 -10.14 12.70
C GLU A 71 -0.08 -10.70 12.25
N LEU A 72 -0.04 -11.32 11.07
CA LEU A 72 1.19 -11.84 10.48
C LEU A 72 2.25 -10.76 10.27
N LEU A 73 1.88 -9.62 9.67
CA LEU A 73 2.80 -8.52 9.40
C LEU A 73 3.29 -7.86 10.69
N THR A 74 2.43 -7.76 11.71
CA THR A 74 2.80 -7.29 13.04
C THR A 74 3.85 -8.19 13.67
N MET A 75 3.68 -9.52 13.56
CA MET A 75 4.64 -10.49 14.07
C MET A 75 5.98 -10.46 13.31
N LEU A 76 5.96 -10.25 11.98
CA LEU A 76 7.14 -10.33 11.13
C LEU A 76 8.02 -9.07 11.16
N GLY A 77 7.42 -7.87 11.14
CA GLY A 77 8.18 -6.61 10.98
C GLY A 77 8.10 -5.65 12.17
N GLY A 78 7.38 -6.01 13.24
CA GLY A 78 7.11 -5.12 14.35
C GLY A 78 6.47 -3.80 13.90
N ILE A 79 6.75 -2.71 14.61
CA ILE A 79 6.12 -1.38 14.44
C ILE A 79 6.91 -0.49 13.45
N SER A 80 7.93 -1.04 12.81
CA SER A 80 8.94 -0.24 12.09
C SER A 80 8.55 0.14 10.67
N LEU A 81 7.50 -0.48 10.10
CA LEU A 81 7.09 -0.32 8.70
C LEU A 81 5.60 -0.07 8.56
N GLU A 82 5.24 0.81 7.62
CA GLU A 82 3.90 0.92 7.06
C GLU A 82 3.74 -0.09 5.93
N TYR A 83 2.61 -0.80 5.89
CA TYR A 83 2.34 -1.78 4.85
C TYR A 83 1.23 -1.28 3.93
N GLU A 84 1.53 -1.12 2.64
CA GLU A 84 0.52 -0.96 1.60
C GLU A 84 0.15 -2.33 1.04
N ILE A 85 -1.10 -2.75 1.22
CA ILE A 85 -1.60 -3.98 0.63
C ILE A 85 -2.15 -3.69 -0.74
N ASN A 86 -1.64 -4.35 -1.77
CA ASN A 86 -2.18 -4.30 -3.13
C ASN A 86 -2.81 -5.64 -3.49
N LEU A 87 -4.12 -5.65 -3.66
CA LEU A 87 -4.85 -6.84 -4.08
C LEU A 87 -4.93 -6.88 -5.61
N GLN A 88 -4.59 -8.02 -6.19
CA GLN A 88 -4.76 -8.30 -7.61
C GLN A 88 -5.95 -9.25 -7.79
N LEU A 89 -7.02 -8.78 -8.41
CA LEU A 89 -8.18 -9.60 -8.74
C LEU A 89 -7.94 -10.27 -10.10
N GLN A 90 -8.10 -11.60 -10.16
CA GLN A 90 -7.96 -12.35 -11.41
C GLN A 90 -8.94 -11.83 -12.46
N ARG A 91 -8.48 -11.66 -13.70
CA ARG A 91 -9.26 -11.09 -14.81
C ARG A 91 -10.61 -11.81 -15.02
N ASP A 92 -10.62 -13.13 -14.86
CA ASP A 92 -11.80 -13.98 -15.11
C ASP A 92 -12.89 -13.78 -14.05
N ASP A 93 -12.54 -13.19 -12.90
CA ASP A 93 -13.45 -12.91 -11.79
C ASP A 93 -13.81 -11.43 -11.66
N VAL A 94 -13.40 -10.61 -12.63
CA VAL A 94 -13.82 -9.22 -12.68
C VAL A 94 -15.28 -9.17 -13.15
N GLN A 95 -16.17 -8.82 -12.23
CA GLN A 95 -17.60 -8.74 -12.49
C GLN A 95 -18.04 -7.29 -12.68
N GLY A 96 -18.76 -7.03 -13.76
CA GLY A 96 -19.40 -5.73 -13.98
C GLY A 96 -20.51 -5.48 -12.96
N CYS A 97 -20.63 -4.24 -12.47
CA CYS A 97 -21.74 -3.87 -11.61
C CYS A 97 -23.00 -3.54 -12.43
N ALA A 98 -24.16 -3.99 -11.95
CA ALA A 98 -25.47 -3.63 -12.48
C ALA A 98 -26.33 -2.96 -11.39
N LEU A 99 -27.28 -2.11 -11.81
CA LEU A 99 -28.32 -1.61 -10.93
C LEU A 99 -29.33 -2.74 -10.70
N ASP A 100 -29.43 -3.18 -9.45
CA ASP A 100 -30.32 -4.26 -9.03
C ASP A 100 -30.79 -3.95 -7.61
N SER A 101 -32.11 -3.86 -7.42
CA SER A 101 -32.77 -3.57 -6.15
C SER A 101 -32.91 -4.79 -5.24
N SER A 102 -32.68 -5.99 -5.78
CA SER A 102 -32.78 -7.26 -5.04
C SER A 102 -31.44 -7.74 -4.47
N ARG A 103 -30.34 -7.08 -4.83
CA ARG A 103 -29.00 -7.46 -4.39
C ARG A 103 -28.77 -7.12 -2.90
N PRO A 104 -27.95 -7.91 -2.18
CA PRO A 104 -27.53 -7.53 -0.83
C PRO A 104 -26.65 -6.28 -0.86
N ASP A 105 -26.74 -5.45 0.19
CA ASP A 105 -25.96 -4.20 0.34
C ASP A 105 -24.44 -4.38 0.23
N SER A 106 -23.95 -5.60 0.49
CA SER A 106 -22.53 -5.96 0.43
C SER A 106 -22.09 -6.57 -0.90
N ALA A 107 -22.95 -6.58 -1.93
CA ALA A 107 -22.64 -7.17 -3.23
C ALA A 107 -21.43 -6.48 -3.88
N PHE A 108 -21.43 -5.15 -3.91
CA PHE A 108 -20.38 -4.30 -4.48
C PHE A 108 -20.10 -3.10 -3.57
N ARG A 109 -18.84 -2.81 -3.34
CA ARG A 109 -18.32 -1.74 -2.49
C ARG A 109 -17.54 -0.77 -3.37
N LEU A 110 -18.02 0.47 -3.42
CA LEU A 110 -17.39 1.53 -4.20
C LEU A 110 -15.92 1.71 -3.79
N GLY A 111 -15.03 1.75 -4.78
CA GLY A 111 -13.58 1.84 -4.57
C GLY A 111 -12.89 0.52 -4.26
N TRP A 112 -13.62 -0.60 -4.19
CA TRP A 112 -13.08 -1.92 -3.85
C TRP A 112 -13.33 -2.97 -4.94
N ASP A 113 -14.58 -3.34 -5.15
CA ASP A 113 -14.97 -4.42 -6.07
C ASP A 113 -16.06 -3.99 -7.06
N THR A 114 -16.35 -2.69 -7.15
CA THR A 114 -17.26 -2.12 -8.16
C THR A 114 -16.52 -1.77 -9.45
N PHE A 115 -16.77 -2.53 -10.52
CA PHE A 115 -16.20 -2.25 -11.85
C PHE A 115 -17.30 -1.92 -12.86
N LEU A 116 -17.12 -0.81 -13.58
CA LEU A 116 -17.92 -0.49 -14.77
C LEU A 116 -17.22 -1.08 -15.99
N GLN A 117 -17.86 -2.06 -16.63
CA GLN A 117 -17.30 -2.77 -17.77
C GLN A 117 -18.36 -3.04 -18.83
N THR A 118 -18.00 -2.88 -20.10
CA THR A 118 -18.83 -3.22 -21.27
C THR A 118 -18.41 -4.53 -21.93
N ARG A 119 -17.29 -5.11 -21.50
CA ARG A 119 -16.69 -6.36 -21.97
C ARG A 119 -15.87 -6.99 -20.84
N SER A 120 -15.60 -8.29 -20.95
CA SER A 120 -14.74 -9.01 -20.00
C SER A 120 -13.37 -8.35 -19.86
N ALA A 121 -12.79 -8.42 -18.66
CA ALA A 121 -11.46 -7.88 -18.39
C ALA A 121 -10.39 -8.62 -19.21
N ASN A 122 -9.44 -7.85 -19.77
CA ASN A 122 -8.33 -8.41 -20.54
C ASN A 122 -7.06 -8.66 -19.68
N GLU A 123 -7.06 -8.14 -18.45
CA GLU A 123 -5.94 -8.21 -17.50
C GLU A 123 -6.45 -8.26 -16.06
N ASP A 124 -5.58 -8.72 -15.16
CA ASP A 124 -5.87 -8.74 -13.72
C ASP A 124 -5.98 -7.30 -13.20
N ARG A 125 -6.92 -7.06 -12.27
CA ARG A 125 -7.19 -5.72 -11.74
C ARG A 125 -6.37 -5.47 -10.49
N VAL A 126 -5.58 -4.40 -10.50
CA VAL A 126 -4.64 -4.03 -9.42
C VAL A 126 -5.01 -2.72 -8.71
N ASP A 127 -6.27 -2.29 -8.86
CA ASP A 127 -6.74 -0.98 -8.39
C ASP A 127 -6.79 -0.87 -6.86
N VAL A 128 -7.07 -1.99 -6.17
CA VAL A 128 -7.29 -1.96 -4.72
C VAL A 128 -5.98 -1.89 -3.98
N ARG A 129 -5.83 -0.78 -3.25
CA ARG A 129 -4.73 -0.54 -2.32
C ARG A 129 -5.27 0.02 -1.02
N TYR A 130 -4.77 -0.49 0.10
CA TYR A 130 -5.09 0.05 1.41
C TYR A 130 -3.93 -0.19 2.38
N ASP A 131 -3.86 0.65 3.40
CA ASP A 131 -2.77 0.57 4.38
C ASP A 131 -3.15 -0.33 5.55
N ILE A 132 -2.18 -1.12 6.00
CA ILE A 132 -2.19 -1.81 7.28
C ILE A 132 -1.09 -1.18 8.14
N HIS A 133 -1.51 -0.64 9.28
CA HIS A 133 -0.61 -0.28 10.36
C HIS A 133 -0.45 -1.47 11.29
N ALA A 134 0.75 -2.03 11.36
CA ALA A 134 1.12 -2.99 12.39
C ALA A 134 1.03 -2.30 13.76
N ALA A 135 0.44 -2.99 14.74
CA ALA A 135 0.31 -2.44 16.09
C ALA A 135 1.64 -2.57 16.85
N ALA A 136 1.85 -1.65 17.79
CA ALA A 136 2.78 -1.83 18.91
C ALA A 136 2.20 -2.76 19.95
#